data_AF-A0A849ZKG7-F1
#
_entry.id   AF-A0A849ZKG7-F1
#
_cell.length_a   1.000
_cell.length_b   1.000
_cell.length_c   1.000
_cell.angle_alpha   90.00
_cell.angle_beta   90.00
_cell.angle_gamma   90.00
#
_symmetry.space_group_name_H-M   'P 1'
#
loop_
_entity.id
_entity.type
_entity.pdbx_description
1 polymer ?
#
loop_
_entity_poly.entity_id
_entity_poly.type
_entity_poly.pdbx_seq_one_letter_code
_entity_poly.pdbx_strand_id
1 'polypeptide(L)'
;MPRRAFTLIELLVTVAIIAILAAIALPNLLAAQARAKVARVQADLRILVTGLESYRIDHNRYPPASGVGPHRMPLFSNPVSQRLIPLTTPVSFLTAVPDDPFRPNHVADGSDQDLPFYDTYDYMEADNLLLPGSGLTSGGTWRLCSAGPDLVMAYGGSVPSQLATNIAGVDYDPTNGTLSTGDVVRVGTPAPTPFGAPDDLSNPWRPGILRTPVYREQF
;
A
#
# COMPACT_ATOMS: atom_id res chain seq x y z
N MET A 1 19.07 -32.34 -52.84
CA MET A 1 18.07 -32.82 -51.87
C MET A 1 16.91 -31.82 -51.88
N PRO A 2 15.66 -32.24 -52.13
CA PRO A 2 14.52 -31.33 -52.16
C PRO A 2 14.27 -30.73 -50.77
N ARG A 3 14.21 -29.40 -50.67
CA ARG A 3 13.81 -28.70 -49.43
C ARG A 3 12.30 -28.90 -49.24
N ARG A 4 11.89 -29.45 -48.09
CA ARG A 4 10.48 -29.50 -47.69
C ARG A 4 10.01 -28.05 -47.43
N ALA A 5 9.02 -27.60 -48.19
CA ALA A 5 8.36 -26.33 -47.96
C ALA A 5 7.21 -26.54 -46.95
N PHE A 6 7.09 -25.63 -45.99
CA PHE A 6 6.00 -25.61 -45.01
C PHE A 6 4.66 -25.36 -45.71
N THR A 7 3.61 -26.06 -45.31
CA THR A 7 2.26 -25.80 -45.81
C THR A 7 1.59 -24.68 -45.01
N LEU A 8 0.69 -23.94 -45.66
CA LEU A 8 -0.14 -22.93 -44.99
C LEU A 8 -1.00 -23.53 -43.88
N ILE A 9 -1.44 -24.78 -44.05
CA ILE A 9 -2.26 -25.49 -43.06
C ILE A 9 -1.43 -25.82 -41.81
N GLU A 10 -0.18 -26.27 -41.95
CA GLU A 10 0.71 -26.53 -40.80
C GLU A 10 0.95 -25.26 -39.99
N LEU A 11 1.17 -24.13 -40.65
CA LEU A 11 1.34 -22.85 -39.97
C LEU A 11 0.04 -22.45 -39.23
N LEU A 12 -1.11 -22.60 -39.88
CA LEU A 12 -2.42 -22.22 -39.35
C LEU A 12 -2.79 -23.03 -38.10
N VAL A 13 -2.60 -24.35 -38.12
CA VAL A 13 -2.87 -25.21 -36.97
C VAL A 13 -1.92 -24.87 -35.81
N THR A 14 -0.65 -24.58 -36.12
CA THR A 14 0.35 -24.27 -35.09
C THR A 14 0.00 -22.98 -34.33
N VAL A 15 -0.32 -21.90 -35.05
CA VAL A 15 -0.69 -20.63 -34.40
C VAL A 15 -2.02 -20.74 -33.66
N ALA A 16 -2.96 -21.57 -34.14
CA ALA A 16 -4.21 -21.85 -33.44
C ALA A 16 -3.97 -22.54 -32.09
N ILE A 17 -3.07 -23.53 -32.04
CA ILE A 17 -2.72 -24.22 -30.79
C ILE A 17 -2.03 -23.25 -29.82
N ILE A 18 -1.07 -22.45 -30.30
CA ILE A 18 -0.39 -21.44 -29.45
C ILE A 18 -1.38 -20.43 -28.88
N ALA A 19 -2.36 -19.97 -29.67
CA ALA A 19 -3.39 -19.04 -29.21
C ALA A 19 -4.26 -19.64 -28.08
N ILE A 20 -4.65 -20.91 -28.21
CA ILE A 20 -5.44 -21.61 -27.17
C ILE A 20 -4.62 -21.75 -25.88
N LEU A 21 -3.36 -22.17 -25.99
CA LEU A 21 -2.48 -22.30 -24.82
C LEU A 21 -2.24 -20.95 -24.14
N ALA A 22 -2.00 -19.88 -24.91
CA ALA A 22 -1.82 -18.54 -24.39
C ALA A 22 -3.08 -18.01 -23.68
N ALA A 23 -4.27 -18.27 -24.23
CA ALA A 23 -5.53 -17.84 -23.62
C ALA A 23 -5.77 -18.44 -22.23
N ILE A 24 -5.32 -19.67 -21.99
CA ILE A 24 -5.43 -20.34 -20.67
C ILE A 24 -4.30 -19.90 -19.73
N ALA A 25 -3.08 -19.76 -20.26
CA ALA A 25 -1.91 -19.46 -19.45
C ALA A 25 -1.84 -18.01 -18.97
N LEU A 26 -2.27 -17.05 -19.81
CA LEU A 26 -2.07 -15.62 -19.56
C LEU A 26 -2.82 -15.11 -18.31
N PRO A 27 -4.12 -15.42 -18.08
CA PRO A 27 -4.81 -14.96 -16.86
C PRO A 27 -4.15 -15.48 -15.58
N ASN A 28 -3.68 -16.73 -15.59
CA ASN A 28 -2.99 -17.33 -14.45
C ASN A 28 -1.62 -16.66 -14.21
N LEU A 29 -0.89 -16.33 -15.27
CA LEU A 29 0.38 -15.61 -15.17
C LEU A 29 0.18 -14.21 -14.57
N LEU A 30 -0.82 -13.45 -15.04
CA LEU A 30 -1.15 -12.12 -14.51
C LEU A 30 -1.53 -12.19 -13.02
N ALA A 31 -2.33 -13.19 -12.65
CA ALA A 31 -2.70 -13.41 -11.25
C ALA A 31 -1.48 -13.75 -10.38
N ALA A 32 -0.58 -14.60 -10.86
CA ALA A 32 0.66 -14.95 -10.16
C ALA A 32 1.59 -13.73 -10.00
N GLN A 33 1.70 -12.88 -11.02
CA GLN A 33 2.46 -11.63 -10.95
C GLN A 33 1.89 -10.66 -9.90
N ALA A 34 0.57 -10.48 -9.85
CA ALA A 34 -0.07 -9.64 -8.84
C ALA A 34 0.22 -10.14 -7.42
N ARG A 35 0.10 -11.45 -7.17
CA ARG A 35 0.42 -12.05 -5.87
C ARG A 35 1.90 -11.89 -5.51
N ALA A 36 2.80 -12.04 -6.48
CA ALA A 36 4.23 -11.84 -6.26
C ALA A 36 4.55 -10.39 -5.87
N LYS A 37 3.91 -9.41 -6.51
CA LYS A 37 4.03 -7.99 -6.14
C LYS A 37 3.50 -7.73 -4.73
N VAL A 38 2.34 -8.28 -4.36
CA VAL A 38 1.80 -8.15 -2.99
C VAL A 38 2.75 -8.78 -1.97
N ALA A 39 3.29 -9.96 -2.24
CA ALA A 39 4.26 -10.62 -1.35
C ALA A 39 5.54 -9.78 -1.19
N ARG A 40 6.01 -9.14 -2.27
CA ARG A 40 7.11 -8.17 -2.23
C ARG A 40 6.78 -6.97 -1.35
N VAL A 41 5.61 -6.35 -1.55
CA VAL A 41 5.15 -5.22 -0.71
C VAL A 41 5.13 -5.61 0.75
N GLN A 42 4.56 -6.77 1.10
CA GLN A 42 4.54 -7.22 2.49
C GLN A 42 5.95 -7.41 3.08
N ALA A 43 6.92 -7.85 2.28
CA ALA A 43 8.32 -7.94 2.70
C ALA A 43 8.96 -6.57 2.89
N ASP A 44 8.74 -5.65 1.95
CA ASP A 44 9.25 -4.28 2.00
C ASP A 44 8.66 -3.52 3.19
N LEU A 45 7.36 -3.70 3.47
CA LEU A 45 6.70 -3.17 4.67
C LEU A 45 7.32 -3.71 5.95
N ARG A 46 7.73 -5.00 6.03
CA ARG A 46 8.44 -5.53 7.21
C ARG A 46 9.76 -4.83 7.45
N ILE A 47 10.52 -4.57 6.39
CA ILE A 47 11.80 -3.86 6.45
C ILE A 47 11.57 -2.43 6.98
N LEU A 48 10.59 -1.72 6.44
CA LEU A 48 10.22 -0.38 6.90
C LEU A 48 9.81 -0.36 8.38
N VAL A 49 9.03 -1.36 8.82
CA VAL A 49 8.66 -1.50 10.23
C VAL A 49 9.88 -1.69 11.13
N THR A 50 10.83 -2.54 10.75
CA THR A 50 12.08 -2.67 11.51
C THR A 50 12.81 -1.34 11.64
N GLY A 51 12.83 -0.53 10.58
CA GLY A 51 13.38 0.83 10.62
C GLY A 51 12.62 1.75 11.56
N LEU A 52 11.28 1.74 11.51
CA LEU A 52 10.41 2.53 12.39
C LEU A 52 10.58 2.17 13.87
N GLU A 53 10.64 0.88 14.20
CA GLU A 53 10.82 0.43 15.58
C GLU A 53 12.23 0.78 16.09
N SER A 54 13.25 0.65 15.25
CA SER A 54 14.62 1.05 15.61
C SER A 54 14.70 2.56 15.88
N TYR A 55 14.07 3.37 15.02
CA TYR A 55 13.97 4.82 15.23
C TYR A 55 13.26 5.14 16.55
N ARG A 56 12.17 4.44 16.85
CA ARG A 56 11.40 4.62 18.08
C ARG A 56 12.23 4.30 19.32
N ILE A 57 13.04 3.25 19.30
CA ILE A 57 13.91 2.89 20.43
C ILE A 57 14.89 4.03 20.73
N ASP A 58 15.49 4.61 19.69
CA ASP A 58 16.49 5.67 19.85
C ASP A 58 15.89 7.03 20.24
N HIS A 59 14.69 7.35 19.73
CA HIS A 59 14.07 8.67 19.88
C HIS A 59 12.87 8.71 20.83
N ASN A 60 12.48 7.56 21.41
CA ASN A 60 11.27 7.35 22.23
C ASN A 60 9.95 7.74 21.55
N ARG A 61 9.95 7.90 20.23
CA ARG A 61 8.76 8.24 19.42
C ARG A 61 8.96 7.80 17.98
N TYR A 62 7.87 7.61 17.26
CA TYR A 62 7.95 7.37 15.82
C TYR A 62 8.36 8.65 15.06
N PRO A 63 8.98 8.51 13.89
CA PRO A 63 9.35 9.67 13.09
C PRO A 63 8.08 10.41 12.66
N PRO A 64 8.07 11.75 12.64
CA PRO A 64 6.97 12.49 12.06
C PRO A 64 6.92 12.32 10.54
N ALA A 65 5.77 12.02 9.94
CA ALA A 65 5.57 11.95 8.50
C ALA A 65 5.78 13.32 7.84
N SER A 66 5.55 14.40 8.58
CA SER A 66 5.95 15.73 8.12
C SER A 66 7.48 15.92 8.10
N GLY A 67 8.30 14.96 8.49
CA GLY A 67 9.76 15.12 8.62
C GLY A 67 10.21 15.79 9.93
N VAL A 68 11.52 15.71 10.20
CA VAL A 68 12.16 16.17 11.46
C VAL A 68 12.98 17.45 11.23
N GLY A 69 12.93 18.40 12.17
CA GLY A 69 13.73 19.63 12.14
C GLY A 69 13.20 20.67 11.14
N PRO A 70 14.06 21.39 10.39
CA PRO A 70 13.62 22.38 9.39
C PRO A 70 12.92 21.75 8.18
N HIS A 71 12.98 20.42 8.06
CA HIS A 71 12.35 19.62 7.00
C HIS A 71 10.88 19.31 7.31
N ARG A 72 10.15 20.25 7.92
CA ARG A 72 8.70 20.12 8.09
C ARG A 72 8.03 20.28 6.72
N MET A 73 7.68 19.16 6.12
CA MET A 73 7.10 19.06 4.79
C MET A 73 5.58 19.09 4.87
N PRO A 74 4.89 19.93 4.07
CA PRO A 74 3.45 19.79 3.88
C PRO A 74 3.14 18.39 3.34
N LEU A 75 2.25 17.68 4.04
CA LEU A 75 1.92 16.28 3.76
C LEU A 75 1.42 16.09 2.32
N PHE A 76 0.70 17.04 1.74
CA PHE A 76 0.05 16.88 0.43
C PHE A 76 0.78 17.59 -0.73
N SER A 77 2.04 18.00 -0.55
CA SER A 77 2.75 18.82 -1.56
C SER A 77 4.19 18.39 -1.82
N ASN A 78 4.61 17.26 -1.26
CA ASN A 78 5.97 16.74 -1.39
C ASN A 78 5.96 15.24 -1.67
N PRO A 79 7.01 14.71 -2.32
CA PRO A 79 7.15 13.29 -2.53
C PRO A 79 7.00 12.47 -1.25
N VAL A 80 6.26 11.38 -1.31
CA VAL A 80 5.95 10.49 -0.17
C VAL A 80 7.22 9.91 0.44
N SER A 81 8.26 9.66 -0.37
CA SER A 81 9.59 9.22 0.11
C SER A 81 10.21 10.16 1.13
N GLN A 82 9.87 11.45 1.11
CA GLN A 82 10.41 12.42 2.06
C GLN A 82 9.97 12.12 3.50
N ARG A 83 8.83 11.46 3.67
CA ARG A 83 8.33 11.01 4.99
C ARG A 83 9.25 9.96 5.62
N LEU A 84 10.08 9.30 4.82
CA LEU A 84 11.05 8.27 5.23
C LEU A 84 12.48 8.83 5.39
N ILE A 85 12.72 10.12 5.12
CA ILE A 85 14.04 10.77 5.34
C ILE A 85 14.57 10.53 6.76
N PRO A 86 13.76 10.65 7.84
CA PRO A 86 14.24 10.40 9.20
C PRO A 86 14.77 8.97 9.44
N LEU A 87 14.39 8.01 8.60
CA LEU A 87 14.86 6.63 8.66
C LEU A 87 16.17 6.39 7.88
N THR A 88 16.58 7.34 7.05
CA THR A 88 17.78 7.20 6.22
C THR A 88 18.88 8.20 6.61
N THR A 89 18.50 9.36 7.14
CA THR A 89 19.44 10.43 7.51
C THR A 89 18.96 11.18 8.77
N PRO A 90 19.85 11.66 9.65
CA PRO A 90 21.32 11.54 9.61
C PRO A 90 21.86 10.18 10.11
N VAL A 91 21.06 9.43 10.86
CA VAL A 91 21.35 8.03 11.24
C VAL A 91 20.48 7.13 10.36
N SER A 92 21.11 6.14 9.72
CA SER A 92 20.43 5.22 8.81
C SER A 92 19.87 4.04 9.61
N PHE A 93 18.55 4.00 9.72
CA PHE A 93 17.76 2.85 10.21
C PHE A 93 17.35 1.92 9.06
N LEU A 94 17.44 2.42 7.83
CA LEU A 94 17.19 1.71 6.58
C LEU A 94 18.36 1.90 5.63
N THR A 95 18.83 0.82 5.02
CA THR A 95 19.90 0.85 4.00
C THR A 95 19.46 1.60 2.74
N ALA A 96 18.19 1.47 2.37
CA ALA A 96 17.56 2.20 1.27
C ALA A 96 16.04 2.20 1.46
N VAL A 97 15.35 3.21 0.90
CA VAL A 97 13.90 3.20 0.78
C VAL A 97 13.51 2.27 -0.38
N PRO A 98 12.72 1.21 -0.15
CA PRO A 98 12.30 0.31 -1.22
C PRO A 98 11.37 1.00 -2.21
N ASP A 99 11.33 0.47 -3.43
CA ASP A 99 10.42 0.96 -4.47
C ASP A 99 9.10 0.19 -4.48
N ASP A 100 7.98 0.90 -4.45
CA ASP A 100 6.65 0.30 -4.45
C ASP A 100 6.28 -0.24 -5.85
N PRO A 101 6.05 -1.56 -6.03
CA PRO A 101 5.60 -2.12 -7.31
C PRO A 101 4.17 -1.74 -7.71
N PHE A 102 3.41 -1.09 -6.82
CA PHE A 102 2.07 -0.55 -7.02
C PHE A 102 2.04 0.97 -6.83
N ARG A 103 2.97 1.69 -7.47
CA ARG A 103 2.87 3.15 -7.58
C ARG A 103 1.50 3.52 -8.17
N PRO A 104 0.66 4.27 -7.44
CA PRO A 104 -0.67 4.63 -7.84
C PRO A 104 -0.62 5.66 -8.96
N ASN A 105 -1.61 5.58 -9.83
CA ASN A 105 -1.86 6.62 -10.82
C ASN A 105 -2.87 7.66 -10.29
N HIS A 106 -3.52 7.39 -9.13
CA HIS A 106 -4.65 8.17 -8.64
C HIS A 106 -4.81 8.09 -7.10
N VAL A 107 -5.39 9.13 -6.48
CA VAL A 107 -5.88 9.11 -5.08
C VAL A 107 -7.39 8.97 -5.06
N ALA A 108 -7.94 8.13 -4.19
CA ALA A 108 -9.39 8.07 -3.94
C ALA A 108 -9.98 9.33 -3.24
N ASP A 109 -9.46 10.53 -3.50
CA ASP A 109 -10.05 11.81 -3.10
C ASP A 109 -10.96 12.39 -4.20
N GLY A 110 -11.17 11.63 -5.29
CA GLY A 110 -11.99 12.04 -6.42
C GLY A 110 -11.29 13.00 -7.38
N SER A 111 -9.97 13.20 -7.26
CA SER A 111 -9.17 13.94 -8.24
C SER A 111 -8.49 12.99 -9.23
N ASP A 112 -8.92 13.03 -10.51
CA ASP A 112 -8.31 12.29 -11.65
C ASP A 112 -6.87 12.73 -11.99
N GLN A 113 -6.09 13.21 -11.01
CA GLN A 113 -4.73 13.70 -11.20
C GLN A 113 -3.73 12.60 -10.85
N ASP A 114 -2.76 12.38 -11.75
CA ASP A 114 -1.52 11.68 -11.41
C ASP A 114 -0.93 12.36 -10.17
N LEU A 115 -0.54 11.60 -9.16
CA LEU A 115 0.19 12.15 -8.02
C LEU A 115 1.66 12.32 -8.41
N PRO A 116 2.14 13.53 -8.77
CA PRO A 116 3.58 13.71 -9.00
C PRO A 116 4.40 13.45 -7.73
N PHE A 117 3.73 13.33 -6.58
CA PHE A 117 4.31 13.16 -5.27
C PHE A 117 4.30 11.71 -4.77
N TYR A 118 3.58 10.77 -5.39
CA TYR A 118 3.64 9.39 -4.91
C TYR A 118 4.74 8.61 -5.63
N ASP A 119 5.87 8.45 -4.94
CA ASP A 119 7.07 7.80 -5.46
C ASP A 119 7.42 6.49 -4.74
N THR A 120 6.86 6.22 -3.56
CA THR A 120 7.07 4.99 -2.78
C THR A 120 5.99 4.83 -1.69
N TYR A 121 6.12 3.83 -0.84
CA TYR A 121 5.28 3.52 0.31
C TYR A 121 4.94 4.75 1.16
N ASP A 122 3.66 4.88 1.47
CA ASP A 122 3.16 5.93 2.33
C ASP A 122 3.31 5.57 3.81
N TYR A 123 3.80 6.52 4.59
CA TYR A 123 3.95 6.46 6.03
C TYR A 123 3.21 7.62 6.71
N MET A 124 2.43 7.28 7.74
CA MET A 124 1.74 8.24 8.62
C MET A 124 1.87 7.82 10.09
N GLU A 125 2.21 8.75 10.98
CA GLU A 125 2.23 8.59 12.43
C GLU A 125 0.97 9.21 13.07
N ALA A 126 0.52 8.66 14.20
CA ALA A 126 -0.62 9.20 14.93
C ALA A 126 -0.30 10.49 15.71
N ASP A 127 0.93 10.63 16.21
CA ASP A 127 1.32 11.66 17.17
C ASP A 127 1.14 13.10 16.67
N ASN A 128 1.20 13.32 15.36
CA ASN A 128 1.17 14.65 14.74
C ASN A 128 -0.12 14.90 13.94
N LEU A 129 -1.04 13.94 13.97
CA LEU A 129 -2.37 14.10 13.38
C LEU A 129 -3.28 14.84 14.35
N LEU A 130 -4.18 15.66 13.80
CA LEU A 130 -5.22 16.35 14.57
C LEU A 130 -6.11 15.37 15.36
N LEU A 131 -6.19 14.13 14.88
CA LEU A 131 -6.91 13.02 15.48
C LEU A 131 -5.96 11.81 15.55
N PRO A 132 -5.22 11.63 16.67
CA PRO A 132 -4.37 10.46 16.86
C PRO A 132 -5.18 9.16 16.76
N GLY A 133 -4.68 8.20 15.98
CA GLY A 133 -5.39 6.95 15.73
C GLY A 133 -6.62 7.10 14.81
N SER A 134 -6.63 8.10 13.92
CA SER A 134 -7.65 8.25 12.88
C SER A 134 -7.56 7.17 11.79
N GLY A 135 -8.50 7.17 10.85
CA GLY A 135 -8.50 6.28 9.68
C GLY A 135 -7.21 6.36 8.85
N LEU A 136 -6.58 7.53 8.75
CA LEU A 136 -5.24 7.72 8.17
C LEU A 136 -4.16 6.83 8.81
N THR A 137 -4.34 6.43 10.06
CA THR A 137 -3.44 5.52 10.79
C THR A 137 -4.07 4.15 11.06
N SER A 138 -5.29 3.92 10.55
CA SER A 138 -6.11 2.78 10.89
C SER A 138 -6.16 2.46 12.39
N GLY A 139 -6.23 3.50 13.24
CA GLY A 139 -6.23 3.35 14.69
C GLY A 139 -4.93 2.85 15.32
N GLY A 140 -3.90 2.60 14.53
CA GLY A 140 -2.56 2.33 15.01
C GLY A 140 -1.81 3.61 15.40
N THR A 141 -0.69 3.45 16.09
CA THR A 141 0.27 4.55 16.33
C THR A 141 0.93 5.05 15.04
N TRP A 142 0.87 4.27 13.98
CA TRP A 142 1.28 4.62 12.62
C TRP A 142 0.61 3.68 11.60
N ARG A 143 0.58 4.09 10.33
CA ARG A 143 0.21 3.28 9.15
C ARG A 143 1.33 3.38 8.11
N LEU A 144 1.66 2.23 7.53
CA LEU A 144 2.42 2.12 6.30
C LEU A 144 1.51 1.49 5.24
N CYS A 145 1.46 2.06 4.03
CA CYS A 145 0.62 1.52 2.98
C CYS A 145 1.18 1.68 1.56
N SER A 146 0.78 0.73 0.73
CA SER A 146 0.92 0.73 -0.73
C SER A 146 -0.49 0.72 -1.32
N ALA A 147 -0.68 1.30 -2.50
CA ALA A 147 -1.99 1.34 -3.16
C ALA A 147 -2.52 -0.06 -3.48
N GLY A 148 -1.64 -1.05 -3.62
CA GLY A 148 -2.06 -2.40 -3.95
C GLY A 148 -2.52 -2.54 -5.42
N PRO A 149 -3.17 -3.66 -5.76
CA PRO A 149 -3.38 -4.05 -7.15
C PRO A 149 -4.29 -3.15 -7.99
N ASP A 150 -5.15 -2.33 -7.38
CA ASP A 150 -6.00 -1.39 -8.10
C ASP A 150 -5.29 -0.07 -8.48
N LEU A 151 -4.07 0.14 -7.95
CA LEU A 151 -3.27 1.35 -8.16
C LEU A 151 -3.97 2.64 -7.70
N VAL A 152 -4.87 2.53 -6.72
CA VAL A 152 -5.58 3.67 -6.14
C VAL A 152 -5.22 3.80 -4.67
N MET A 153 -4.62 4.94 -4.29
CA MET A 153 -4.29 5.21 -2.89
C MET A 153 -5.51 5.72 -2.14
N ALA A 154 -5.96 5.02 -1.10
CA ALA A 154 -7.16 5.37 -0.36
C ALA A 154 -6.94 6.14 0.96
N TYR A 155 -5.67 6.37 1.38
CA TYR A 155 -5.26 7.14 2.56
C TYR A 155 -6.04 6.87 3.86
N GLY A 156 -6.65 5.69 4.04
CA GLY A 156 -7.29 5.32 5.30
C GLY A 156 -8.51 6.15 5.78
N GLY A 157 -8.88 7.26 5.13
CA GLY A 157 -10.07 8.06 5.46
C GLY A 157 -9.93 9.08 6.62
N SER A 158 -10.46 10.28 6.34
CA SER A 158 -10.87 11.43 7.19
C SER A 158 -10.00 12.70 7.22
N VAL A 159 -10.25 13.57 6.24
CA VAL A 159 -10.46 15.02 6.44
C VAL A 159 -11.84 15.41 5.85
N PRO A 160 -12.56 16.41 6.41
CA PRO A 160 -14.03 16.44 6.45
C PRO A 160 -14.79 16.73 5.15
N SER A 161 -14.12 16.82 4.00
CA SER A 161 -14.72 17.50 2.83
C SER A 161 -15.25 16.63 1.69
N GLN A 162 -15.12 15.29 1.69
CA GLN A 162 -15.57 14.51 0.52
C GLN A 162 -16.36 13.25 0.89
N LEU A 163 -17.69 13.42 0.94
CA LEU A 163 -18.76 12.42 0.75
C LEU A 163 -18.84 12.12 -0.76
N ALA A 164 -18.69 10.91 -1.33
CA ALA A 164 -19.72 9.86 -1.26
C ALA A 164 -19.32 8.51 -1.92
N THR A 165 -18.04 8.22 -2.18
CA THR A 165 -17.61 6.90 -2.70
C THR A 165 -16.16 6.64 -2.28
N ASN A 166 -15.89 5.57 -1.52
CA ASN A 166 -14.57 5.14 -0.95
C ASN A 166 -14.00 5.85 0.30
N ILE A 167 -14.85 6.27 1.25
CA ILE A 167 -14.43 7.07 2.42
C ILE A 167 -13.90 6.26 3.62
N ALA A 168 -14.08 4.94 3.63
CA ALA A 168 -13.42 4.08 4.60
C ALA A 168 -12.28 3.41 3.85
N GLY A 169 -11.04 3.88 4.03
CA GLY A 169 -9.88 3.30 3.35
C GLY A 169 -9.94 1.78 3.41
N VAL A 170 -10.00 1.16 2.24
CA VAL A 170 -10.19 -0.28 2.11
C VAL A 170 -8.81 -0.89 2.22
N ASP A 171 -8.61 -1.78 3.19
CA ASP A 171 -7.37 -2.55 3.26
C ASP A 171 -7.46 -3.75 2.29
N TYR A 172 -6.33 -4.12 1.71
CA TYR A 172 -6.17 -5.26 0.80
C TYR A 172 -6.61 -6.58 1.48
N ASP A 173 -7.46 -7.34 0.79
CA ASP A 173 -7.86 -8.69 1.19
C ASP A 173 -7.49 -9.70 0.09
N PRO A 174 -6.69 -10.75 0.37
CA PRO A 174 -6.41 -11.81 -0.60
C PRO A 174 -7.66 -12.51 -1.18
N THR A 175 -8.78 -12.51 -0.45
CA THR A 175 -10.02 -13.19 -0.84
C THR A 175 -10.83 -12.45 -1.89
N ASN A 176 -10.61 -11.14 -2.06
CA ASN A 176 -11.26 -10.35 -3.11
C ASN A 176 -10.54 -10.44 -4.47
N GLY A 177 -9.51 -11.29 -4.56
CA GLY A 177 -8.83 -11.64 -5.80
C GLY A 177 -7.58 -10.80 -6.08
N THR A 178 -7.10 -10.85 -7.32
CA THR A 178 -5.89 -10.14 -7.76
C THR A 178 -6.13 -8.69 -8.18
N LEU A 179 -7.37 -8.21 -8.02
CA LEU A 179 -7.83 -6.86 -8.35
C LEU A 179 -8.48 -6.20 -7.12
N SER A 180 -7.90 -6.47 -5.94
CA SER A 180 -8.33 -5.88 -4.68
C SER A 180 -8.42 -4.37 -4.79
N THR A 181 -9.56 -3.80 -4.39
CA THR A 181 -9.78 -2.34 -4.40
C THR A 181 -9.23 -1.66 -3.14
N GLY A 182 -8.17 -2.23 -2.56
CA GLY A 182 -7.70 -1.88 -1.23
C GLY A 182 -6.19 -1.82 -1.12
N ASP A 183 -5.74 -0.91 -0.27
CA ASP A 183 -4.33 -0.64 0.02
C ASP A 183 -3.71 -1.83 0.77
N VAL A 184 -2.49 -2.23 0.41
CA VAL A 184 -1.73 -3.17 1.25
C VAL A 184 -1.16 -2.42 2.44
N VAL A 185 -1.66 -2.74 3.64
CA VAL A 185 -1.46 -1.92 4.83
C VAL A 185 -0.75 -2.69 5.93
N ARG A 186 0.08 -1.99 6.69
CA ARG A 186 0.58 -2.43 7.99
C ARG A 186 0.44 -1.29 9.00
N VAL A 187 0.05 -1.62 10.21
CA VAL A 187 -0.19 -0.64 11.28
C VAL A 187 0.66 -0.94 12.50
N GLY A 188 0.95 0.11 13.25
CA GLY A 188 1.56 0.02 14.56
C GLY A 188 0.61 -0.53 15.62
N THR A 189 1.12 -0.60 16.85
CA THR A 189 0.29 -0.92 18.02
C THR A 189 -0.93 0.01 18.09
N PRO A 190 -2.08 -0.45 18.62
CA PRO A 190 -3.25 0.41 18.77
C PRO A 190 -2.88 1.72 19.50
N ALA A 191 -3.24 2.85 18.91
CA ALA A 191 -3.10 4.14 19.56
C ALA A 191 -4.17 4.27 20.67
N PRO A 192 -3.86 4.94 21.79
CA PRO A 192 -4.89 5.31 22.75
C PRO A 192 -5.79 6.38 22.12
N THR A 193 -6.97 5.97 21.64
CA THR A 193 -7.92 6.86 20.95
C THR A 193 -9.02 7.34 21.90
N PRO A 194 -9.46 8.61 21.78
CA PRO A 194 -10.68 9.07 22.45
C PRO A 194 -11.98 8.57 21.76
N PHE A 195 -11.87 7.88 20.63
CA PHE A 195 -12.98 7.44 19.78
C PHE A 195 -13.28 5.93 19.84
N GLY A 196 -12.74 5.22 20.84
CA GLY A 196 -12.93 3.77 20.98
C GLY A 196 -11.90 2.97 20.19
N ALA A 197 -11.73 1.71 20.59
CA ALA A 197 -10.67 0.86 20.08
C ALA A 197 -10.86 0.54 18.58
N PRO A 198 -9.79 0.41 17.79
CA PRO A 198 -9.90 0.11 16.36
C PRO A 198 -10.48 -1.28 16.03
N ASP A 199 -10.53 -2.17 17.00
CA ASP A 199 -11.18 -3.49 16.93
C ASP A 199 -12.65 -3.48 17.38
N ASP A 200 -13.15 -2.37 17.94
CA ASP A 200 -14.55 -2.22 18.34
C ASP A 200 -15.47 -2.05 17.12
N LEU A 201 -16.24 -3.10 16.79
CA LEU A 201 -17.19 -3.10 15.68
C LEU A 201 -18.34 -2.08 15.83
N SER A 202 -18.56 -1.56 17.04
CA SER A 202 -19.56 -0.52 17.30
C SER A 202 -19.01 0.90 17.07
N ASN A 203 -17.69 1.05 16.86
CA ASN A 203 -17.05 2.33 16.60
C ASN A 203 -17.42 2.84 15.18
N PRO A 204 -18.19 3.94 15.05
CA PRO A 204 -18.57 4.49 13.75
C PRO A 204 -17.39 5.11 13.00
N TRP A 205 -16.27 5.34 13.69
CA TRP A 205 -15.00 5.83 13.17
C TRP A 205 -13.98 4.71 13.00
N ARG A 206 -14.41 3.45 13.07
CA ARG A 206 -13.53 2.30 12.91
C ARG A 206 -12.83 2.38 11.55
N PRO A 207 -11.51 2.20 11.50
CA PRO A 207 -10.76 2.02 10.25
C PRO A 207 -11.43 1.00 9.33
N GLY A 208 -11.41 1.25 8.03
CA GLY A 208 -12.12 0.50 6.99
C GLY A 208 -11.73 -0.97 6.87
N ILE A 209 -12.15 -1.77 7.83
CA ILE A 209 -12.16 -3.21 7.76
C ILE A 209 -13.62 -3.64 7.66
N LEU A 210 -14.12 -3.95 6.46
CA LEU A 210 -15.23 -4.89 6.36
C LEU A 210 -14.66 -6.29 6.65
N ARG A 211 -14.64 -6.64 7.95
CA ARG A 211 -14.19 -7.89 8.59
C ARG A 211 -12.69 -8.10 8.74
N THR A 212 -12.31 -8.32 10.01
CA THR A 212 -10.99 -8.72 10.52
C THR A 212 -10.15 -9.52 9.51
N PRO A 213 -8.85 -9.22 9.46
CA PRO A 213 -7.94 -10.20 9.99
C PRO A 213 -7.18 -9.60 11.17
N VAL A 214 -7.02 -10.44 12.18
CA VAL A 214 -6.11 -10.24 13.30
C VAL A 214 -4.72 -9.99 12.72
N TYR A 215 -4.33 -8.71 12.56
CA TYR A 215 -2.99 -8.31 12.12
C TYR A 215 -1.88 -8.73 13.11
N ARG A 216 -2.24 -9.37 14.24
CA ARG A 216 -1.30 -9.98 15.17
C ARG A 216 -0.70 -11.31 14.70
N GLU A 217 -1.26 -11.99 13.69
CA GLU A 217 -0.81 -13.34 13.31
C GLU A 217 -0.64 -13.57 11.80
N GLN A 218 -0.28 -12.54 11.03
CA GLN A 218 0.25 -12.76 9.68
C GLN A 218 1.77 -12.92 9.73
N PHE A 219 2.16 -14.08 10.30
CA PHE A 219 3.49 -14.66 10.51
C PHE A 219 4.38 -14.00 11.58
#